data_AF-A0A6G3PLD4-F1
#
_entry.id   AF-A0A6G3PLD4-F1
#
_cell.length_a   1.000
_cell.length_b   1.000
_cell.length_c   1.000
_cell.angle_alpha   90.00
_cell.angle_beta   90.00
_cell.angle_gamma   90.00
#
_symmetry.space_group_name_H-M   'P 1'
#
loop_
_entity.id
_entity.type
_entity.pdbx_description
1 polymer ?
#
loop_
_entity_poly.entity_id
_entity_poly.type
_entity_poly.pdbx_seq_one_letter_code
_entity_poly.pdbx_strand_id
1 'polypeptide(L)' 'PADRDRARRTLTAGLVELREAGDTAAGEWWQRALPEQRLLAVERAGHRTLAATAHRRGSVDGTTSTAHAPSNGAA' A
#
# COMPACT_ATOMS: atom_id res chain seq x y z
N PRO A 1 10.23 11.17 18.05
CA PRO A 1 10.76 10.65 16.75
C PRO A 1 11.35 9.23 16.90
N ALA A 2 12.24 9.01 17.88
CA ALA A 2 12.85 7.71 18.15
C ALA A 2 11.83 6.59 18.48
N ASP A 3 10.76 6.88 19.22
CA ASP A 3 9.72 5.89 19.53
C ASP A 3 8.94 5.41 18.30
N ARG A 4 8.71 6.31 17.33
CA ARG A 4 8.03 5.96 16.08
C ARG A 4 8.90 5.06 15.21
N ASP A 5 10.21 5.30 15.17
CA ASP A 5 11.14 4.43 14.46
C ASP A 5 11.29 3.07 15.14
N ARG A 6 11.28 3.03 16.48
CA ARG A 6 11.24 1.77 17.24
C ARG A 6 9.96 0.99 16.96
N ALA A 7 8.80 1.64 17.04
CA ALA A 7 7.52 1.02 16.72
C ALA A 7 7.46 0.49 15.28
N ARG A 8 8.03 1.23 14.33
CA ARG A 8 8.11 0.80 12.92
C ARG A 8 8.97 -0.46 12.77
N ARG A 9 10.14 -0.52 13.41
CA ARG A 9 11.02 -1.70 13.37
C ARG A 9 10.34 -2.93 13.98
N THR A 10 9.66 -2.75 15.12
CA THR A 10 8.91 -3.83 15.78
C THR A 10 7.77 -4.34 14.89
N LEU A 11 7.02 -3.45 14.25
CA LEU A 11 5.96 -3.84 13.31
C LEU A 11 6.53 -4.59 12.10
N THR A 12 7.63 -4.12 11.52
CA THR A 12 8.28 -4.81 10.40
C THR A 12 8.74 -6.21 10.79
N ALA A 13 9.35 -6.39 11.97
CA ALA A 13 9.73 -7.72 12.46
C ALA A 13 8.52 -8.64 12.64
N GLY A 14 7.44 -8.16 13.27
CA GLY A 14 6.22 -8.94 13.44
C GLY A 14 5.54 -9.34 12.13
N LEU A 15 5.62 -8.51 11.08
CA LEU A 15 5.10 -8.85 9.76
C LEU A 15 5.94 -9.90 9.03
N VAL A 16 7.26 -9.92 9.24
CA VAL A 16 8.15 -10.97 8.71
C VAL A 16 7.85 -12.30 9.39
N GLU A 17 7.77 -12.32 10.73
CA GLU A 17 7.41 -13.53 11.48
C GLU A 17 6.03 -14.07 11.08
N LEU A 18 5.04 -13.18 10.89
CA LEU A 18 3.71 -13.57 10.42
C LEU A 18 3.75 -14.19 9.01
N ARG A 19 4.62 -13.68 8.12
CA ARG A 19 4.78 -14.23 6.77
C ARG A 19 5.44 -15.59 6.80
N GLU A 20 6.49 -15.77 7.59
CA GLU A 20 7.15 -17.07 7.77
C GLU A 20 6.20 -18.11 8.38
N ALA A 21 5.36 -17.71 9.34
CA ALA A 21 4.31 -18.56 9.88
C ALA A 21 3.26 -18.92 8.82
N GLY A 22 2.90 -17.98 7.94
CA GLY A 22 2.04 -18.23 6.79
C GLY A 22 2.64 -19.19 5.77
N ASP A 23 3.92 -19.02 5.45
CA ASP A 23 4.66 -19.87 4.52
C ASP A 23 4.89 -21.29 5.12
N THR A 24 5.06 -21.39 6.44
CA THR A 24 5.14 -22.67 7.18
C THR A 24 3.78 -23.37 7.24
N ALA A 25 2.71 -22.64 7.54
CA ALA A 25 1.34 -23.17 7.49
C ALA A 25 0.93 -23.57 6.06
N ALA A 26 1.52 -22.91 5.06
CA ALA A 26 1.44 -23.28 3.66
C ALA A 26 2.27 -24.52 3.28
N GLY A 27 3.10 -25.07 4.18
CA GLY A 27 3.91 -26.26 3.92
C GLY A 27 3.11 -27.51 3.50
N GLU A 28 1.81 -27.58 3.80
CA GLU A 28 0.91 -28.66 3.34
C GLU A 28 -0.25 -28.18 2.42
N TRP A 29 -0.41 -26.87 2.17
CA TRP A 29 -1.56 -26.34 1.39
C TRP A 29 -1.34 -26.32 -0.13
N TRP A 30 -0.22 -26.87 -0.61
CA TRP A 30 0.06 -27.09 -2.04
C TRP A 30 -0.84 -28.18 -2.67
N GLN A 31 -1.94 -28.56 -2.03
CA GLN A 31 -2.95 -29.49 -2.53
C GLN A 31 -4.08 -28.75 -3.28
N ARG A 32 -3.67 -28.04 -4.34
CA ARG A 32 -4.27 -27.97 -5.69
C ARG A 32 -3.62 -26.84 -6.45
N ALA A 33 -3.09 -27.14 -7.63
CA ALA A 33 -2.67 -26.12 -8.59
C ALA A 33 -3.85 -25.17 -8.86
N LEU A 34 -3.81 -23.96 -8.29
CA LEU A 34 -4.78 -22.93 -8.64
C LEU A 34 -4.56 -22.56 -10.10
N PRO A 35 -5.63 -22.33 -10.90
CA PRO A 35 -5.47 -21.91 -12.28
C PRO A 35 -4.77 -20.55 -12.33
N GLU A 36 -3.50 -20.54 -12.71
CA GLU A 36 -2.62 -19.35 -12.72
C GLU A 36 -3.26 -18.18 -13.48
N GLN A 37 -3.99 -18.46 -14.57
CA GLN A 37 -4.71 -17.46 -15.34
C GLN A 37 -5.78 -16.72 -14.54
N ARG A 38 -6.48 -17.40 -13.62
CA ARG A 38 -7.49 -16.79 -12.75
C ARG A 38 -6.83 -15.92 -11.68
N LEU A 39 -5.70 -16.38 -11.15
CA LEU A 39 -4.93 -15.63 -10.16
C LEU A 39 -4.39 -14.32 -10.76
N LEU A 40 -3.75 -14.40 -11.93
CA LEU A 40 -3.23 -13.25 -12.66
C LEU A 40 -4.34 -12.25 -13.04
N ALA A 41 -5.53 -12.73 -13.38
CA ALA A 41 -6.67 -11.86 -13.68
C ALA A 41 -7.14 -11.07 -12.45
N VAL A 42 -7.23 -11.73 -11.29
CA VAL A 42 -7.61 -11.10 -10.02
C VAL A 42 -6.53 -10.12 -9.56
N GLU A 43 -5.26 -10.50 -9.66
CA GLU A 43 -4.13 -9.63 -9.32
C GLU A 43 -4.11 -8.36 -10.19
N ARG A 44 -4.29 -8.50 -11.51
CA ARG A 44 -4.39 -7.35 -12.42
C ARG A 44 -5.57 -6.44 -12.08
N ALA A 45 -6.72 -7.02 -11.74
CA ALA A 45 -7.90 -6.26 -11.32
C ALA A 45 -7.64 -5.50 -9.99
N GLY A 46 -6.95 -6.14 -9.05
CA GLY A 46 -6.50 -5.53 -7.80
C GLY A 46 -5.56 -4.36 -8.04
N HIS A 47 -4.52 -4.53 -8.85
CA HIS A 47 -3.60 -3.46 -9.20
C HIS A 47 -4.28 -2.26 -9.85
N ARG A 48 -5.23 -2.49 -10.76
CA ARG A 48 -6.02 -1.39 -11.37
C ARG A 48 -6.84 -0.63 -10.33
N THR A 49 -7.43 -1.35 -9.38
CA THR A 49 -8.22 -0.73 -8.30
C THR A 49 -7.32 0.08 -7.35
N LEU A 50 -6.17 -0.46 -6.98
CA LEU A 50 -5.17 0.26 -6.18
C LEU A 50 -4.67 1.51 -6.89
N ALA A 51 -4.36 1.45 -8.18
CA ALA A 51 -3.98 2.63 -8.96
C ALA A 51 -5.09 3.68 -8.97
N ALA A 52 -6.34 3.30 -9.23
CA ALA A 52 -7.48 4.21 -9.23
C ALA A 52 -7.70 4.92 -7.89
N THR A 53 -7.52 4.20 -6.77
CA THR A 53 -7.64 4.79 -5.43
C THR A 53 -6.44 5.66 -5.05
N ALA A 54 -5.23 5.31 -5.48
CA ALA A 54 -4.04 6.14 -5.30
C ALA A 54 -4.14 7.45 -6.11
N HIS A 55 -4.64 7.41 -7.35
CA HIS A 55 -4.92 8.61 -8.14
C HIS A 55 -5.98 9.50 -7.49
N ARG A 56 -7.04 8.91 -6.92
CA ARG A 56 -8.04 9.65 -6.13
C ARG A 56 -7.43 10.32 -4.90
N ARG A 57 -6.48 9.67 -4.21
CA ARG A 57 -5.76 10.25 -3.07
C ARG A 57 -4.83 11.39 -3.47
N GLY A 58 -4.13 11.26 -4.59
CA GLY A 58 -3.32 12.36 -5.14
C GLY A 58 -4.17 13.57 -5.57
N SER A 59 -5.39 13.35 -6.04
CA SER A 59 -6.31 14.43 -6.43
C SER A 59 -6.94 15.17 -5.24
N VAL A 60 -7.21 14.48 -4.12
CA VAL A 60 -7.71 15.14 -2.89
C VAL A 60 -6.61 15.92 -2.17
N ASP A 61 -5.36 15.44 -2.18
CA ASP A 61 -4.21 16.22 -1.70
C ASP A 61 -3.92 17.45 -2.59
N GLY A 62 -4.16 17.34 -3.90
CA GLY A 62 -3.96 18.42 -4.87
C GLY A 62 -4.98 19.56 -4.80
N THR A 63 -6.13 19.37 -4.15
CA THR A 63 -7.16 20.43 -3.98
C THR A 63 -6.84 21.37 -2.81
N THR A 64 -5.87 21.00 -1.96
CA THR A 64 -5.35 21.89 -0.90
C THR A 64 -4.29 22.88 -1.40
N SER A 65 -3.85 22.76 -2.66
CA SER A 65 -2.92 23.70 -3.29
C SER A 65 -3.66 24.58 -4.32
N THR A 66 -4.75 25.22 -3.90
CA THR A 66 -5.36 26.33 -4.66
C THR A 66 -6.03 27.32 -3.71
N ALA A 67 -5.31 27.73 -2.66
CA ALA A 67 -5.73 28.84 -1.81
C ALA A 67 -4.52 29.58 -1.19
N HIS A 68 -3.65 30.16 -2.03
CA HIS A 68 -2.94 31.39 -1.65
C HIS A 68 -2.43 32.17 -2.89
N ALA A 69 -3.31 32.94 -3.51
CA ALA A 69 -2.94 34.26 -4.03
C ALA A 69 -3.92 35.22 -3.34
N PRO A 70 -3.44 36.30 -2.67
CA PRO A 70 -3.03 37.46 -3.45
C PRO A 70 -1.88 38.31 -2.87
N SER A 71 -1.35 39.16 -3.76
CA SER A 71 -0.83 40.53 -3.57
C SER A 71 0.27 40.83 -2.54
N ASN A 72 1.39 41.36 -3.04
CA ASN A 72 1.98 42.69 -2.73
C ASN A 72 3.20 42.83 -3.69
N GLY A 73 3.34 43.83 -4.57
CA GLY A 73 2.91 45.22 -4.50
C GLY A 73 3.95 46.05 -3.73
N ALA A 74 4.64 46.95 -4.45
CA ALA A 74 5.62 47.96 -3.97
C ALA A 74 7.05 47.43 -3.71
N ALA A 75 8.16 48.07 -4.14
CA ALA A 75 8.41 49.34 -4.84
C ALA A 75 9.76 49.25 -5.56
#